data_AF-A0A526QWR1-F1
#
_entry.id   AF-A0A526QWR1-F1
#
_cell.length_a   1.000
_cell.length_b   1.000
_cell.length_c   1.000
_cell.angle_alpha   90.00
_cell.angle_beta   90.00
_cell.angle_gamma   90.00
#
_symmetry.space_group_name_H-M   'P 1'
#
loop_
_entity.id
_entity.type
_entity.pdbx_description
1 polymer ?
#
loop_
_entity_poly.entity_id
_entity_poly.type
_entity_poly.pdbx_seq_one_letter_code
_entity_poly.pdbx_strand_id
1 'polypeptide(L)'
;LYEAAAVDVLAVVRKADAASLLVLGHNPGLEDFARRLAGSGSDARALRKLEEKFPTAALARFVFKGDWADLGFGGARLTHCIRPKELG
;
A
#
# COMPACT_ATOMS: atom_id res chain seq x y z
N LEU A 1 9.35 -3.72 8.18
CA LEU A 1 8.41 -4.01 9.28
C LEU A 1 8.23 -5.53 9.39
N TYR A 2 8.60 -6.12 10.52
CA TYR A 2 8.52 -7.57 10.77
C TYR A 2 7.27 -7.88 11.59
N GLU A 3 6.45 -8.86 11.16
CA GLU A 3 5.19 -9.29 11.80
C GLU A 3 4.18 -8.17 12.18
N ALA A 4 4.31 -6.99 11.56
CA ALA A 4 3.43 -5.86 11.84
C ALA A 4 2.03 -6.07 11.24
N ALA A 5 0.97 -5.86 12.01
CA ALA A 5 -0.38 -5.80 11.46
C ALA A 5 -0.54 -4.53 10.61
N ALA A 6 -1.54 -4.49 9.72
CA ALA A 6 -1.76 -3.33 8.85
C ALA A 6 -1.93 -2.01 9.63
N VAL A 7 -2.51 -2.07 10.83
CA VAL A 7 -2.66 -0.93 11.74
C VAL A 7 -1.32 -0.39 12.23
N ASP A 8 -0.35 -1.27 12.49
CA ASP A 8 0.99 -0.90 12.93
C ASP A 8 1.77 -0.26 11.78
N VAL A 9 1.62 -0.82 10.57
CA VAL A 9 2.18 -0.21 9.34
C VAL A 9 1.63 1.20 9.16
N LEU A 10 0.31 1.39 9.26
CA LEU A 10 -0.31 2.71 9.15
C LEU A 10 0.20 3.69 10.21
N ALA A 11 0.33 3.24 11.46
CA ALA A 11 0.82 4.07 12.56
C ALA A 11 2.27 4.55 12.34
N VAL A 12 3.11 3.75 11.68
CA VAL A 12 4.48 4.15 11.30
C VAL A 12 4.44 5.11 10.10
N VAL A 13 3.65 4.81 9.07
CA VAL A 13 3.51 5.66 7.88
C VAL A 13 3.04 7.07 8.24
N ARG A 14 2.10 7.21 9.19
CA ARG A 14 1.58 8.50 9.66
C ARG A 14 2.62 9.43 10.28
N LYS A 15 3.79 8.91 10.65
CA LYS A 15 4.89 9.67 11.27
C LYS A 15 5.91 10.16 10.23
N ALA A 16 5.71 9.87 8.95
CA ALA A 16 6.63 10.27 7.91
C ALA A 16 6.63 11.79 7.71
N ASP A 17 7.82 12.34 7.48
CA ASP A 17 8.04 13.73 7.08
C ASP A 17 8.84 13.74 5.77
N ALA A 18 8.17 13.36 4.68
CA ALA A 18 8.79 13.20 3.36
C ALA A 18 7.76 13.42 2.24
N ALA A 19 8.21 13.84 1.06
CA ALA A 19 7.34 13.94 -0.12
C ALA A 19 6.90 12.57 -0.68
N SER A 20 7.65 11.51 -0.38
CA SER A 20 7.37 10.14 -0.84
C SER A 20 7.97 9.14 0.14
N LEU A 21 7.26 8.03 0.37
CA LEU A 21 7.65 6.98 1.31
C LEU A 21 7.63 5.61 0.62
N LEU A 22 8.70 4.83 0.78
CA LEU A 22 8.73 3.42 0.42
C LEU A 22 8.61 2.57 1.68
N VAL A 23 7.60 1.72 1.73
CA VAL A 23 7.36 0.81 2.87
C VAL A 23 7.78 -0.61 2.47
N LEU A 24 8.75 -1.17 3.21
CA LEU A 24 9.18 -2.56 3.08
C LEU A 24 8.70 -3.36 4.30
N GLY A 25 8.03 -4.47 4.05
CA GLY A 25 7.44 -5.30 5.10
C GLY A 25 7.15 -6.73 4.66
N HIS A 26 6.64 -7.53 5.60
CA HIS A 26 6.30 -8.93 5.37
C HIS A 26 4.78 -9.12 5.26
N ASN A 27 4.38 -10.14 4.50
CA ASN A 27 3.00 -10.61 4.48
C ASN A 27 2.70 -11.47 5.73
N PRO A 28 1.45 -11.52 6.20
CA PRO A 28 0.24 -10.96 5.57
C PRO A 28 0.03 -9.45 5.84
N GLY A 29 0.74 -8.88 6.80
CA GLY A 29 0.51 -7.50 7.26
C GLY A 29 0.68 -6.42 6.19
N LEU A 30 1.72 -6.52 5.35
CA LEU A 30 1.94 -5.56 4.26
C LEU A 30 0.85 -5.66 3.18
N GLU A 31 0.42 -6.87 2.83
CA GLU A 31 -0.67 -7.10 1.88
C GLU A 31 -2.00 -6.55 2.40
N ASP A 32 -2.35 -6.82 3.67
CA ASP A 32 -3.56 -6.27 4.30
C ASP A 32 -3.52 -4.74 4.35
N PHE A 33 -2.37 -4.17 4.70
CA PHE A 33 -2.16 -2.72 4.68
C PHE A 33 -2.44 -2.13 3.30
N ALA A 34 -1.82 -2.69 2.25
CA ALA A 34 -2.03 -2.21 0.88
C ALA A 34 -3.50 -2.31 0.46
N ARG A 35 -4.17 -3.44 0.74
CA ARG A 35 -5.59 -3.65 0.41
C ARG A 35 -6.49 -2.61 1.10
N ARG A 36 -6.29 -2.42 2.40
CA ARG A 36 -7.11 -1.50 3.20
C ARG A 36 -6.80 -0.03 2.92
N LEU A 37 -5.61 0.28 2.44
CA LEU A 37 -5.23 1.65 2.10
C LEU A 37 -5.94 2.15 0.83
N ALA A 38 -6.25 1.24 -0.09
CA ALA A 38 -6.89 1.55 -1.36
C ALA A 38 -8.29 2.14 -1.14
N GLY A 39 -8.47 3.38 -1.61
CA GLY A 39 -9.67 4.18 -1.49
C GLY A 39 -10.40 4.40 -2.80
N SER A 40 -11.35 5.35 -2.78
CA SER A 40 -12.11 5.76 -3.95
C SER A 40 -11.20 6.29 -5.07
N GLY A 41 -11.60 6.04 -6.31
CA GLY A 41 -10.85 6.43 -7.51
C GLY A 41 -9.61 5.59 -7.81
N SER A 42 -9.37 4.50 -7.04
CA SER A 42 -8.28 3.56 -7.32
C SER A 42 -8.42 2.92 -8.69
N ASP A 43 -7.29 2.64 -9.36
CA ASP A 43 -7.28 1.98 -10.65
C ASP A 43 -7.84 0.56 -10.54
N ALA A 44 -8.88 0.25 -11.31
CA ALA A 44 -9.61 -1.01 -11.21
C ALA A 44 -8.73 -2.23 -11.55
N ARG A 45 -7.78 -2.10 -12.49
CA ARG A 45 -6.87 -3.18 -12.85
C ARG A 45 -5.84 -3.42 -11.74
N ALA A 46 -5.30 -2.35 -11.15
CA ALA A 46 -4.38 -2.42 -10.03
C ALA A 46 -5.07 -3.03 -8.79
N LEU A 47 -6.30 -2.61 -8.49
CA LEU A 47 -7.13 -3.18 -7.42
C LEU A 47 -7.31 -4.68 -7.61
N ARG A 48 -7.77 -5.11 -8.79
CA ARG A 48 -7.96 -6.53 -9.08
C ARG A 48 -6.67 -7.34 -8.89
N LYS A 49 -5.52 -6.83 -9.35
CA LYS A 49 -4.23 -7.49 -9.12
C LYS A 49 -3.89 -7.58 -7.63
N LEU A 50 -4.07 -6.50 -6.89
CA LEU A 50 -3.81 -6.51 -5.45
C LEU A 50 -4.74 -7.52 -4.74
N GLU A 51 -6.00 -7.58 -5.16
CA GLU A 51 -7.02 -8.47 -4.60
C GLU A 51 -6.76 -9.95 -4.88
N GLU A 52 -6.32 -10.27 -6.10
CA GLU A 52 -5.97 -11.61 -6.53
C GLU A 52 -4.73 -12.16 -5.79
N LYS A 53 -3.64 -11.39 -5.70
CA LYS A 53 -2.37 -11.83 -5.09
C LYS A 53 -1.36 -10.71 -4.93
N PHE A 54 -0.70 -10.65 -3.77
CA PHE A 54 0.45 -9.79 -3.49
C PHE A 54 1.73 -10.60 -3.17
N PRO A 55 2.40 -11.20 -4.19
CA PRO A 55 3.56 -12.06 -3.97
C PRO A 55 4.79 -11.30 -3.47
N THR A 56 5.83 -12.03 -3.03
CA THR A 56 7.15 -11.45 -2.70
C THR A 56 7.61 -10.51 -3.81
N ALA A 57 8.14 -9.35 -3.40
CA ALA A 57 8.60 -8.27 -4.28
C ALA A 57 7.51 -7.64 -5.19
N ALA A 58 6.23 -7.86 -4.91
CA ALA A 58 5.18 -7.04 -5.50
C ALA A 58 5.25 -5.60 -4.99
N LEU A 59 4.89 -4.65 -5.84
CA LEU A 59 4.87 -3.23 -5.55
C LEU A 59 3.46 -2.67 -5.80
N ALA A 60 2.85 -2.11 -4.76
CA ALA A 60 1.63 -1.31 -4.85
C ALA A 60 1.97 0.17 -4.68
N ARG A 61 1.61 1.00 -5.67
CA ARG A 61 1.86 2.45 -5.63
C ARG A 61 0.58 3.20 -5.34
N PHE A 62 0.60 3.98 -4.27
CA PHE A 62 -0.52 4.83 -3.86
C PHE A 62 -0.19 6.30 -4.07
N VAL A 63 -1.25 7.10 -4.26
CA VAL A 63 -1.19 8.56 -4.24
C VAL A 63 -2.28 9.05 -3.29
N PHE A 64 -1.92 9.93 -2.36
CA PHE A 64 -2.86 10.59 -1.48
C PHE A 64 -2.55 12.10 -1.44
N LYS A 65 -3.49 12.90 -0.93
CA LYS A 65 -3.32 14.34 -0.71
C LYS A 65 -3.54 14.63 0.77
N GLY A 66 -2.81 15.60 1.30
CA GLY A 66 -2.87 16.00 2.71
C GLY A 66 -1.63 15.52 3.47
N ASP A 67 -1.71 15.62 4.79
CA ASP A 67 -0.59 15.28 5.66
C ASP A 67 -0.56 13.78 5.97
N TRP A 68 0.64 13.24 6.17
CA TRP A 68 0.79 11.82 6.52
C TRP A 68 0.02 11.46 7.79
N ALA A 69 -0.07 12.38 8.75
CA ALA A 69 -0.82 12.20 9.99
C ALA A 69 -2.31 11.89 9.76
N ASP A 70 -2.90 12.43 8.69
CA ASP A 70 -4.32 12.26 8.35
C ASP A 70 -4.59 11.03 7.50
N LEU A 71 -3.54 10.34 7.02
CA LEU A 71 -3.70 9.18 6.15
C LEU A 71 -4.51 8.10 6.85
N GLY A 72 -5.70 7.77 6.33
CA GLY A 72 -6.53 6.68 6.83
C GLY A 72 -6.55 5.48 5.87
N PHE A 73 -7.08 4.35 6.36
CA PHE A 73 -7.54 3.29 5.46
C PHE A 73 -8.62 3.83 4.54
N GLY A 74 -8.60 3.42 3.27
CA GLY A 74 -9.40 3.99 2.19
C GLY A 74 -9.01 5.43 1.82
N GLY A 75 -7.93 5.97 2.39
CA GLY A 75 -7.51 7.36 2.22
C GLY A 75 -6.56 7.59 1.05
N ALA A 76 -6.07 6.55 0.38
CA ALA A 76 -5.14 6.69 -0.74
C ALA A 76 -5.64 5.99 -2.00
N ARG A 77 -5.38 6.60 -3.14
CA ARG A 77 -5.72 6.05 -4.44
C ARG A 77 -4.63 5.09 -4.90
N LEU A 78 -4.97 3.81 -5.08
CA LEU A 78 -4.07 2.85 -5.70
C LEU A 78 -3.95 3.17 -7.19
N THR A 79 -2.73 3.41 -7.66
CA THR A 79 -2.46 3.76 -9.07
C THR A 79 -1.86 2.62 -9.85
N HIS A 80 -1.04 1.78 -9.21
CA HIS A 80 -0.35 0.67 -9.86
C HIS A 80 -0.21 -0.48 -8.87
N CYS A 81 -0.34 -1.70 -9.39
CA CYS A 81 0.10 -2.91 -8.72
C CYS A 81 0.95 -3.70 -9.73
N ILE A 82 2.23 -3.86 -9.40
CA ILE A 82 3.24 -4.52 -10.23
C ILE A 82 3.67 -5.79 -9.51
N ARG A 83 3.68 -6.91 -10.23
CA ARG A 83 4.20 -8.18 -9.72
C ARG A 83 5.53 -8.49 -10.44
N PRO A 84 6.52 -9.11 -9.78
CA PRO A 84 7.83 -9.36 -10.41
C PRO A 84 7.75 -10.11 -11.75
N LYS A 85 6.82 -11.07 -11.85
CA LYS A 85 6.56 -11.83 -13.08
C LYS A 85 6.09 -11.01 -14.29
N GLU A 86 5.78 -9.74 -14.11
CA GLU A 86 5.34 -8.81 -15.17
C GLU A 86 6.49 -7.94 -15.70
N LEU A 87 7.69 -8.07 -15.12
CA LEU A 87 8.89 -7.32 -15.49
C LEU A 87 9.80 -8.09 -16.47
N GLY A 88 9.35 -9.24 -16.97
CA GLY A 88 10.06 -10.11 -17.91
C GLY A 88 9.21 -10.48 -19.10
#